data_AF-A0A8T2LQR4-F1
#
_entry.id   AF-A0A8T2LQR4-F1
#
_cell.length_a   1.000
_cell.length_b   1.000
_cell.length_c   1.000
_cell.angle_alpha   90.00
_cell.angle_beta   90.00
_cell.angle_gamma   90.00
#
_symmetry.space_group_name_H-M   'P 1'
#
loop_
_entity.id
_entity.type
_entity.pdbx_description
1 polymer ?
#
loop_
_entity_poly.entity_id
_entity_poly.type
_entity_poly.pdbx_seq_one_letter_code
_entity_poly.pdbx_strand_id
1 'polypeptide(L)'
;MAGAFSLGLGLLLLFSFVGKVHSCLDPASAYKFTGAVCRLTYPAAVVLNEKTTEVIKAAFQHAKYPSIEGERSIPFAGKLEYRLHNLEIHNLSIGKSEFELRENEGIGIDIGNVSAVFKGTLKYSYESALFRMGQSIDFEIESMIDLVINSKLYCGKGKVAADTSDCYLTFHKLQLLLQDDREPGWLKKLFTNLITFTMKLVVKGQICKEINKVANILADFIQDTAEQFLSDGDIFVDIGVTSAPVITSNYVESYHKGLVTYNGSTSIINASRFNPDQLTEDRSLYFWIGDDLMDPLMTAAYNDGRFICNISGEELIGLFLTELSAPRPELVSKWLSSEEPMLKAWSASVPRLWTTDQGTSVKAVAAVELLSGKQDSPALYFETEVEVCVRAYYADKKLILKGQAVHVKLILFMPDQLSLFLSFKMENSLTIFLQEAVEKIGIPKVISYLEPELTALMDQQGLHLFDLINPEVIPRDGYVLIQMDFGFPQHLLVEFLKKTLD
;
A
#
# COMPACT_ATOMS: atom_id res chain seq x y z
N MET A 1 5.26 38.42 56.54
CA MET A 1 4.43 37.30 57.04
C MET A 1 3.50 36.87 55.91
N ALA A 2 3.44 35.56 55.69
CA ALA A 2 2.55 34.85 54.77
C ALA A 2 1.08 35.30 54.92
N GLY A 3 0.16 35.05 53.98
CA GLY A 3 0.14 34.13 52.87
C GLY A 3 -1.28 34.16 52.28
N ALA A 4 -1.45 33.42 51.20
CA ALA A 4 -2.50 33.54 50.22
C ALA A 4 -3.47 32.34 50.29
N PHE A 5 -4.64 32.50 49.66
CA PHE A 5 -5.54 31.47 49.09
C PHE A 5 -6.30 30.48 50.00
N SER A 6 -7.64 30.52 49.89
CA SER A 6 -8.52 29.34 49.99
C SER A 6 -9.95 29.71 49.55
N LEU A 7 -10.32 29.38 48.31
CA LEU A 7 -11.71 29.27 47.88
C LEU A 7 -11.82 27.97 47.06
N GLY A 8 -12.24 26.90 47.75
CA GLY A 8 -12.47 25.57 47.21
C GLY A 8 -13.67 25.56 46.25
N LEU A 9 -13.49 25.02 45.05
CA LEU A 9 -13.81 23.63 44.67
C LEU A 9 -15.31 23.33 44.68
N GLY A 10 -15.98 23.68 43.58
CA GLY A 10 -17.34 23.24 43.27
C GLY A 10 -17.61 23.41 41.78
N LEU A 11 -17.92 22.31 41.11
CA LEU A 11 -18.36 22.19 39.70
C LEU A 11 -17.32 22.52 38.62
N LEU A 12 -16.71 21.48 38.05
CA LEU A 12 -16.39 21.34 36.62
C LEU A 12 -15.91 19.90 36.34
N LEU A 13 -16.85 18.96 36.36
CA LEU A 13 -16.71 17.67 35.68
C LEU A 13 -17.72 17.66 34.54
N LEU A 14 -17.43 18.43 33.50
CA LEU A 14 -18.08 18.30 32.20
C LEU A 14 -17.14 17.51 31.30
N PHE A 15 -17.60 16.29 30.99
CA PHE A 15 -17.00 15.31 30.11
C PHE A 15 -16.40 15.93 28.84
N SER A 16 -15.07 16.00 28.81
CA SER A 16 -14.31 16.17 27.57
C SER A 16 -14.09 14.79 26.96
N PHE A 17 -15.10 14.23 26.27
CA PHE A 17 -14.82 13.22 25.25
C PHE A 17 -14.27 13.93 24.02
N VAL A 18 -13.07 14.49 24.15
CA VAL A 18 -12.24 14.80 23.00
C VAL A 18 -11.69 13.45 22.55
N GLY A 19 -12.00 13.06 21.32
CA GLY A 19 -11.59 11.80 20.73
C GLY A 19 -10.13 11.50 21.04
N LYS A 20 -9.90 10.46 21.85
CA LYS A 20 -8.58 9.84 21.93
C LYS A 20 -8.25 9.37 20.52
N VAL A 21 -7.34 10.07 19.86
CA VAL A 21 -6.51 9.49 18.80
C VAL A 21 -6.00 8.19 19.41
N HIS A 22 -6.53 7.06 18.95
CA HIS A 22 -6.32 5.77 19.61
C HIS A 22 -4.81 5.50 19.60
N SER A 23 -4.23 5.43 20.80
CA SER A 23 -2.97 4.74 21.01
C SER A 23 -3.12 3.34 20.44
N CYS A 24 -2.13 2.89 19.68
CA CYS A 24 -2.11 1.58 19.07
C CYS A 24 -2.35 0.53 20.15
N LEU A 25 -3.29 -0.37 19.88
CA LEU A 25 -3.70 -1.40 20.83
C LEU A 25 -2.67 -2.53 20.85
N ASP A 26 -2.75 -3.39 21.86
CA ASP A 26 -2.12 -4.70 21.75
C ASP A 26 -2.75 -5.49 20.58
N PRO A 27 -2.00 -6.35 19.88
CA PRO A 27 -2.50 -7.03 18.68
C PRO A 27 -3.82 -7.79 18.92
N ALA A 28 -3.92 -8.58 19.99
CA ALA A 28 -5.12 -9.36 20.28
C ALA A 28 -6.37 -8.48 20.50
N SER A 29 -6.23 -7.35 21.18
CA SER A 29 -7.32 -6.38 21.35
C SER A 29 -7.65 -5.60 20.08
N ALA A 30 -6.70 -5.52 19.14
CA ALA A 30 -6.86 -4.82 17.87
C ALA A 30 -7.68 -5.59 16.84
N TYR A 31 -7.67 -6.94 16.87
CA TYR A 31 -8.30 -7.79 15.86
C TYR A 31 -9.78 -7.46 15.61
N LYS A 32 -10.55 -7.14 16.65
CA LYS A 32 -11.97 -6.78 16.53
C LYS A 32 -12.24 -5.47 15.76
N PHE A 33 -11.21 -4.65 15.55
CA PHE A 33 -11.25 -3.38 14.81
C PHE A 33 -10.51 -3.46 13.46
N THR A 34 -10.08 -4.66 13.06
CA THR A 34 -9.26 -4.87 11.86
C THR A 34 -10.15 -5.18 10.65
N GLY A 35 -10.17 -4.31 9.66
CA GLY A 35 -10.86 -4.52 8.38
C GLY A 35 -9.98 -5.16 7.30
N ALA A 36 -8.66 -5.00 7.41
CA ALA A 36 -7.70 -5.61 6.49
C ALA A 36 -6.39 -6.02 7.19
N VAL A 37 -5.77 -7.10 6.73
CA VAL A 37 -4.47 -7.59 7.22
C VAL A 37 -3.54 -7.85 6.05
N CYS A 38 -2.27 -7.48 6.21
CA CYS A 38 -1.20 -7.82 5.30
C CYS A 38 -0.20 -8.72 6.04
N ARG A 39 0.05 -9.92 5.50
CA ARG A 39 1.09 -10.82 5.99
C ARG A 39 2.13 -11.03 4.91
N LEU A 40 3.37 -10.76 5.26
CA LEU A 40 4.57 -10.97 4.46
C LEU A 40 5.37 -12.10 5.07
N THR A 41 5.51 -13.21 4.36
CA THR A 41 6.19 -14.40 4.88
C THR A 41 7.69 -14.40 4.57
N TYR A 42 8.42 -15.37 5.12
CA TYR A 42 9.86 -15.52 4.91
C TYR A 42 10.26 -15.55 3.42
N PRO A 43 9.59 -16.30 2.52
CA PRO A 43 9.85 -16.22 1.08
C PRO A 43 9.80 -14.79 0.50
N ALA A 44 8.83 -13.97 0.89
CA ALA A 44 8.78 -12.57 0.46
C ALA A 44 9.99 -11.77 0.96
N ALA A 45 10.36 -11.96 2.22
CA ALA A 45 11.51 -11.29 2.81
C ALA A 45 12.82 -11.68 2.10
N VAL A 46 12.95 -12.93 1.62
CA VAL A 46 14.08 -13.37 0.78
C VAL A 46 14.14 -12.58 -0.52
N VAL A 47 13.01 -12.46 -1.25
CA VAL A 47 12.92 -11.69 -2.51
C VAL A 47 13.28 -10.22 -2.27
N LEU A 48 12.81 -9.62 -1.17
CA LEU A 48 13.12 -8.24 -0.81
C LEU A 48 14.58 -8.06 -0.40
N ASN A 49 15.19 -9.04 0.27
CA ASN A 49 16.59 -8.96 0.70
C ASN A 49 17.57 -8.89 -0.49
N GLU A 50 17.21 -9.44 -1.65
CA GLU A 50 17.99 -9.24 -2.89
C GLU A 50 18.15 -7.77 -3.27
N LYS A 51 17.21 -6.91 -2.84
CA LYS A 51 17.17 -5.49 -3.17
C LYS A 51 17.77 -4.61 -2.06
N THR A 52 18.06 -5.18 -0.88
CA THR A 52 18.67 -4.47 0.26
C THR A 52 19.98 -3.78 -0.11
N THR A 53 20.80 -4.42 -0.95
CA THR A 53 22.10 -3.85 -1.36
C THR A 53 21.95 -2.51 -2.07
N GLU A 54 20.94 -2.33 -2.93
CA GLU A 54 20.69 -1.06 -3.61
C GLU A 54 20.18 0.03 -2.65
N VAL A 55 19.33 -0.33 -1.69
CA VAL A 55 18.87 0.59 -0.63
C VAL A 55 20.04 1.10 0.20
N ILE A 56 20.93 0.19 0.62
CA ILE A 56 22.10 0.53 1.44
C ILE A 56 23.10 1.35 0.63
N LYS A 57 23.31 0.99 -0.64
CA LYS A 57 24.15 1.78 -1.54
C LYS A 57 23.66 3.22 -1.66
N ALA A 58 22.35 3.42 -1.83
CA ALA A 58 21.75 4.74 -1.85
C ALA A 58 21.97 5.48 -0.51
N ALA A 59 21.74 4.82 0.63
CA ALA A 59 21.97 5.45 1.94
C ALA A 59 23.42 5.92 2.14
N PHE A 60 24.41 5.14 1.71
CA PHE A 60 25.82 5.54 1.76
C PHE A 60 26.12 6.73 0.85
N GLN A 61 25.56 6.75 -0.37
CA GLN A 61 25.78 7.80 -1.36
C GLN A 61 25.14 9.13 -0.96
N HIS A 62 23.96 9.11 -0.33
CA HIS A 62 23.25 10.32 0.10
C HIS A 62 23.67 10.81 1.50
N ALA A 63 24.42 10.03 2.27
CA ALA A 63 24.93 10.45 3.56
C ALA A 63 25.91 11.64 3.44
N LYS A 64 25.71 12.65 4.27
CA LYS A 64 26.55 13.86 4.30
C LYS A 64 27.59 13.76 5.42
N TYR A 65 28.87 13.71 5.05
CA TYR A 65 29.97 13.58 6.00
C TYR A 65 30.49 14.96 6.42
N PRO A 66 30.37 15.35 7.70
CA PRO A 66 30.87 16.64 8.17
C PRO A 66 32.40 16.70 8.11
N SER A 67 32.94 17.91 8.06
CA SER A 67 34.39 18.11 8.16
C SER A 67 34.91 17.66 9.52
N ILE A 68 36.06 17.00 9.53
CA ILE A 68 36.75 16.55 10.74
C ILE A 68 37.92 17.48 10.97
N GLU A 69 37.90 18.21 12.08
CA GLU A 69 38.95 19.15 12.44
C GLU A 69 39.54 18.86 13.82
N GLY A 70 40.77 19.31 14.02
CA GLY A 70 41.42 19.21 15.30
C GLY A 70 42.74 19.96 15.33
N GLU A 71 43.29 20.03 16.54
CA GLU A 71 44.52 20.74 16.82
C GLU A 71 45.47 19.81 17.58
N ARG A 72 46.76 19.88 17.25
CA ARG A 72 47.78 19.09 17.93
C ARG A 72 49.07 19.88 18.08
N SER A 73 49.62 19.89 19.28
CA SER A 73 50.97 20.39 19.50
C SER A 73 51.99 19.36 19.01
N ILE A 74 52.83 19.75 18.05
CA ILE A 74 53.95 18.92 17.58
C ILE A 74 55.23 19.46 18.25
N PRO A 75 56.02 18.60 18.91
CA PRO A 75 57.30 19.02 19.49
C PRO A 75 58.16 19.72 18.44
N PHE A 76 58.71 20.88 18.79
CA PHE A 76 59.59 21.71 17.95
C PHE A 76 58.97 22.36 16.71
N ALA A 77 57.73 22.02 16.32
CA ALA A 77 57.06 22.56 15.13
C ALA A 77 55.84 23.46 15.42
N GLY A 78 55.45 23.60 16.70
CA GLY A 78 54.36 24.49 17.12
C GLY A 78 53.00 23.80 17.14
N LYS A 79 51.92 24.59 17.00
CA LYS A 79 50.54 24.12 16.99
C LYS A 79 50.17 23.77 15.54
N LEU A 80 49.77 22.54 15.30
CA LEU A 80 49.25 22.08 14.03
C LEU A 80 47.73 22.08 14.10
N GLU A 81 47.10 22.80 13.18
CA GLU A 81 45.66 22.70 12.94
C GLU A 81 45.44 21.87 11.68
N TYR A 82 44.50 20.94 11.72
CA TYR A 82 44.14 20.10 10.58
C TYR A 82 42.63 20.05 10.39
N ARG A 83 42.21 19.94 9.13
CA ARG A 83 40.81 19.83 8.71
C ARG A 83 40.70 18.92 7.48
N LEU A 84 40.04 17.79 7.65
CA LEU A 84 39.56 16.96 6.56
C LEU A 84 38.19 17.51 6.16
N HIS A 85 38.05 17.93 4.92
CA HIS A 85 36.82 18.53 4.41
C HIS A 85 36.42 17.91 3.06
N ASN A 86 35.17 18.16 2.67
CA ASN A 86 34.57 17.63 1.44
C ASN A 86 34.72 16.10 1.35
N LEU A 87 34.36 15.40 2.43
CA LEU A 87 34.35 13.96 2.44
C LEU A 87 33.17 13.44 1.63
N GLU A 88 33.46 12.72 0.56
CA GLU A 88 32.46 12.15 -0.34
C GLU A 88 32.82 10.69 -0.66
N ILE A 89 31.79 9.87 -0.88
CA ILE A 89 31.99 8.50 -1.36
C ILE A 89 32.09 8.52 -2.88
N HIS A 90 33.20 8.02 -3.41
CA HIS A 90 33.41 7.94 -4.85
C HIS A 90 33.13 6.53 -5.39
N ASN A 91 33.60 5.49 -4.70
CA ASN A 91 33.38 4.10 -5.09
C ASN A 91 32.76 3.34 -3.92
N LEU A 92 31.71 2.57 -4.21
CA LEU A 92 31.03 1.72 -3.25
C LEU A 92 30.64 0.39 -3.90
N SER A 93 31.02 -0.71 -3.26
CA SER A 93 30.53 -2.05 -3.56
C SER A 93 30.10 -2.76 -2.29
N ILE A 94 29.06 -3.59 -2.41
CA ILE A 94 28.50 -4.39 -1.32
C ILE A 94 28.61 -5.85 -1.72
N GLY A 95 29.18 -6.69 -0.85
CA GLY A 95 29.42 -8.09 -1.16
C GLY A 95 28.19 -8.98 -0.99
N LYS A 96 27.61 -9.02 0.22
CA LYS A 96 26.42 -9.83 0.52
C LYS A 96 25.49 -9.16 1.53
N SER A 97 24.21 -9.50 1.47
CA SER A 97 23.17 -9.11 2.42
C SER A 97 22.45 -10.36 2.91
N GLU A 98 22.37 -10.54 4.21
CA GLU A 98 21.65 -11.61 4.89
C GLU A 98 20.63 -10.96 5.84
N PHE A 99 19.52 -11.65 6.11
CA PHE A 99 18.51 -11.17 7.03
C PHE A 99 17.98 -12.29 7.91
N GLU A 100 17.41 -11.92 9.04
CA GLU A 100 16.78 -12.81 10.00
C GLU A 100 15.54 -12.13 10.59
N LEU A 101 14.42 -12.87 10.63
CA LEU A 101 13.23 -12.43 11.37
C LEU A 101 13.36 -12.94 12.81
N ARG A 102 13.47 -12.02 13.76
CA ARG A 102 13.62 -12.33 15.18
C ARG A 102 12.31 -12.08 15.89
N GLU A 103 11.69 -13.18 16.33
CA GLU A 103 10.38 -13.16 16.96
C GLU A 103 10.33 -12.17 18.13
N ASN A 104 9.32 -11.28 18.11
CA ASN A 104 9.12 -10.21 19.10
C ASN A 104 10.29 -9.20 19.28
N GLU A 105 11.36 -9.30 18.50
CA GLU A 105 12.50 -8.40 18.57
C GLU A 105 12.57 -7.45 17.38
N GLY A 106 12.49 -7.96 16.15
CA GLY A 106 12.66 -7.17 14.94
C GLY A 106 13.22 -7.95 13.75
N ILE A 107 13.77 -7.20 12.80
CA ILE A 107 14.41 -7.73 11.58
C ILE A 107 15.91 -7.44 11.70
N GLY A 108 16.71 -8.50 11.82
CA GLY A 108 18.17 -8.40 11.75
C GLY A 108 18.62 -8.40 10.30
N ILE A 109 19.48 -7.47 9.93
CA ILE A 109 20.07 -7.35 8.59
C ILE A 109 21.59 -7.26 8.73
N ASP A 110 22.29 -8.22 8.13
CA ASP A 110 23.74 -8.34 8.14
C ASP A 110 24.29 -8.12 6.73
N ILE A 111 25.06 -7.05 6.56
CA ILE A 111 25.65 -6.66 5.28
C ILE A 111 27.17 -6.78 5.39
N GLY A 112 27.72 -7.70 4.62
CA GLY A 112 29.13 -8.06 4.69
C GLY A 112 29.94 -7.58 3.48
N ASN A 113 31.23 -7.40 3.69
CA ASN A 113 32.21 -7.06 2.64
C ASN A 113 31.87 -5.77 1.89
N VAL A 114 31.47 -4.72 2.61
CA VAL A 114 31.25 -3.39 2.02
C VAL A 114 32.59 -2.72 1.79
N SER A 115 32.93 -2.42 0.54
CA SER A 115 34.13 -1.68 0.18
C SER A 115 33.75 -0.26 -0.23
N ALA A 116 34.20 0.73 0.54
CA ALA A 116 33.95 2.14 0.25
C ALA A 116 35.26 2.92 0.15
N VAL A 117 35.37 3.76 -0.88
CA VAL A 117 36.47 4.71 -1.07
C VAL A 117 35.95 6.12 -0.85
N PHE A 118 36.43 6.76 0.21
CA PHE A 118 36.13 8.16 0.51
C PHE A 118 37.20 9.05 -0.08
N LYS A 119 36.81 10.14 -0.74
CA LYS A 119 37.72 11.18 -1.18
C LYS A 119 37.46 12.46 -0.40
N GLY A 120 38.48 13.28 -0.28
CA GLY A 120 38.35 14.62 0.29
C GLY A 120 39.67 15.35 0.26
N THR A 121 39.69 16.52 0.89
CA THR A 121 40.87 17.36 0.92
C THR A 121 41.30 17.59 2.37
N LEU A 122 42.58 17.38 2.65
CA LEU A 122 43.22 17.66 3.92
C LEU A 122 43.83 19.06 3.85
N LYS A 123 43.30 19.98 4.66
CA LYS A 123 43.93 21.27 4.95
C LYS A 123 44.67 21.18 6.27
N TYR A 124 45.92 21.62 6.31
CA TYR A 124 46.65 21.73 7.57
C TYR A 124 47.51 22.98 7.60
N SER A 125 47.67 23.56 8.78
CA SER A 125 48.50 24.75 8.99
C SER A 125 49.35 24.63 10.24
N TYR A 126 50.61 25.04 10.11
CA TYR A 126 51.51 25.22 11.26
C TYR A 126 51.43 26.65 11.75
N GLU A 127 51.15 26.79 13.03
CA GLU A 127 51.16 28.06 13.73
C GLU A 127 52.31 28.07 14.74
N SER A 128 53.27 28.96 14.50
CA SER A 128 54.34 29.32 15.43
C SER A 128 54.27 30.81 15.75
N ALA A 129 55.03 31.28 16.73
CA ALA A 129 55.09 32.70 17.08
C ALA A 129 55.59 33.62 15.95
N LEU A 130 56.19 33.08 14.88
CA LEU A 130 56.87 33.85 13.83
C LEU A 130 56.35 33.60 12.40
N PHE A 131 55.60 32.52 12.16
CA PHE A 131 55.14 32.15 10.81
C PHE A 131 53.86 31.30 10.84
N ARG A 132 53.00 31.52 9.83
CA ARG A 132 51.81 30.71 9.51
C ARG A 132 51.94 30.15 8.10
N MET A 133 52.00 28.83 7.98
CA MET A 133 52.11 28.14 6.69
C MET A 133 50.98 27.13 6.56
N GLY A 134 50.10 27.32 5.57
CA GLY A 134 48.99 26.42 5.24
C GLY A 134 49.30 25.55 4.02
N GLN A 135 48.81 24.32 4.02
CA GLN A 135 48.92 23.37 2.93
C GLN A 135 47.56 22.68 2.71
N SER A 136 47.35 22.18 1.49
CA SER A 136 46.15 21.46 1.09
C SER A 136 46.57 20.26 0.24
N ILE A 137 46.12 19.07 0.60
CA ILE A 137 46.48 17.81 -0.08
C ILE A 137 45.22 16.97 -0.22
N ASP A 138 44.96 16.46 -1.42
CA ASP A 138 43.85 15.53 -1.65
C ASP A 138 44.20 14.13 -1.14
N PHE A 139 43.20 13.48 -0.55
CA PHE A 139 43.34 12.16 0.04
C PHE A 139 42.23 11.22 -0.40
N GLU A 140 42.55 9.93 -0.35
CA GLU A 140 41.60 8.84 -0.48
C GLU A 140 41.67 7.96 0.78
N ILE A 141 40.53 7.47 1.24
CA ILE A 141 40.44 6.52 2.34
C ILE A 141 39.77 5.26 1.81
N GLU A 142 40.55 4.18 1.75
CA GLU A 142 40.03 2.86 1.44
C GLU A 142 39.50 2.20 2.70
N SER A 143 38.28 1.68 2.65
CA SER A 143 37.64 1.01 3.77
C SER A 143 37.02 -0.33 3.40
N MET A 144 37.00 -1.24 4.38
CA MET A 144 36.26 -2.51 4.33
C MET A 144 35.44 -2.62 5.60
N ILE A 145 34.12 -2.73 5.45
CA ILE A 145 33.13 -2.53 6.50
C ILE A 145 32.13 -3.70 6.48
N ASP A 146 31.73 -4.15 7.67
CA ASP A 146 30.50 -4.91 7.88
C ASP A 146 29.49 -4.06 8.64
N LEU A 147 28.22 -4.16 8.24
CA LEU A 147 27.11 -3.38 8.77
C LEU A 147 26.05 -4.33 9.32
N VAL A 148 25.63 -4.09 10.56
CA VAL A 148 24.55 -4.82 11.23
C VAL A 148 23.45 -3.83 11.58
N ILE A 149 22.23 -4.10 11.15
CA ILE A 149 21.05 -3.28 11.42
C ILE A 149 19.99 -4.16 12.07
N ASN A 150 19.55 -3.78 13.26
CA ASN A 150 18.40 -4.42 13.91
C ASN A 150 17.22 -3.45 13.81
N SER A 151 16.33 -3.70 12.85
CA SER A 151 15.15 -2.88 12.62
C SER A 151 13.98 -3.33 13.48
N LYS A 152 13.29 -2.39 14.12
CA LYS A 152 12.04 -2.64 14.84
C LYS A 152 10.89 -1.99 14.11
N LEU A 153 9.77 -2.70 14.01
CA LEU A 153 8.53 -2.15 13.49
C LEU A 153 7.63 -1.75 14.65
N TYR A 154 7.04 -0.56 14.57
CA TYR A 154 6.13 -0.06 15.58
C TYR A 154 5.00 0.73 14.94
N CYS A 155 3.97 1.01 15.72
CA CYS A 155 2.87 1.84 15.28
C CYS A 155 3.18 3.32 15.59
N GLY A 156 3.55 4.07 14.57
CA GLY A 156 3.91 5.48 14.62
C GLY A 156 2.87 6.34 13.93
N LYS A 157 2.17 7.22 14.68
CA LYS A 157 1.14 8.13 14.14
C LYS A 157 0.03 7.43 13.34
N GLY A 158 -0.31 6.19 13.71
CA GLY A 158 -1.32 5.40 12.98
C GLY A 158 -0.81 4.75 11.70
N LYS A 159 0.51 4.74 11.45
CA LYS A 159 1.18 4.02 10.36
C LYS A 159 2.20 3.03 10.92
N VAL A 160 2.59 2.04 10.12
CA VAL A 160 3.79 1.23 10.37
C VAL A 160 5.01 2.14 10.22
N ALA A 161 5.82 2.22 11.26
CA ALA A 161 7.06 2.96 11.27
C ALA A 161 8.23 2.03 11.60
N ALA A 162 9.40 2.34 11.07
CA ALA A 162 10.62 1.57 11.26
C ALA A 162 11.61 2.35 12.12
N ASP A 163 12.15 1.70 13.15
CA ASP A 163 13.26 2.19 13.95
C ASP A 163 14.50 1.35 13.65
N THR A 164 15.51 1.94 13.04
CA THR A 164 16.81 1.31 12.75
C THR A 164 17.93 1.96 13.55
N SER A 165 17.62 2.55 14.72
CA SER A 165 18.61 3.18 15.59
C SER A 165 19.67 2.20 16.11
N ASP A 166 19.31 0.91 16.23
CA ASP A 166 20.21 -0.17 16.60
C ASP A 166 21.05 -0.61 15.38
N CYS A 167 22.08 0.19 15.07
CA CYS A 167 22.92 0.07 13.89
C CYS A 167 24.40 0.09 14.26
N TYR A 168 25.17 -0.86 13.71
CA TYR A 168 26.59 -1.09 14.01
C TYR A 168 27.41 -1.18 12.73
N LEU A 169 28.59 -0.55 12.74
CA LEU A 169 29.57 -0.68 11.67
C LEU A 169 30.88 -1.21 12.26
N THR A 170 31.41 -2.27 11.66
CA THR A 170 32.70 -2.87 11.99
C THR A 170 33.67 -2.60 10.85
N PHE A 171 34.79 -1.94 11.14
CA PHE A 171 35.80 -1.59 10.14
C PHE A 171 36.97 -2.58 10.19
N HIS A 172 37.13 -3.39 9.16
CA HIS A 172 38.25 -4.31 8.97
C HIS A 172 39.47 -3.62 8.36
N LYS A 173 39.24 -2.66 7.47
CA LYS A 173 40.27 -1.83 6.85
C LYS A 173 39.84 -0.36 6.90
N LEU A 174 40.77 0.52 7.22
CA LEU A 174 40.64 1.97 7.06
C LEU A 174 42.02 2.56 6.79
N GLN A 175 42.35 2.82 5.54
CA GLN A 175 43.68 3.22 5.11
C GLN A 175 43.64 4.56 4.38
N LEU A 176 44.39 5.54 4.88
CA LEU A 176 44.60 6.83 4.21
C LEU A 176 45.66 6.68 3.11
N LEU A 177 45.36 7.21 1.94
CA LEU A 177 46.24 7.37 0.79
C LEU A 177 46.29 8.86 0.44
N LEU A 178 47.48 9.41 0.21
CA LEU A 178 47.68 10.80 -0.21
C LEU A 178 48.14 10.81 -1.66
N GLN A 179 47.59 11.70 -2.49
CA GLN A 179 47.87 11.68 -3.94
C GLN A 179 49.31 12.02 -4.33
N ASP A 180 50.10 12.63 -3.44
CA ASP A 180 51.34 13.33 -3.82
C ASP A 180 52.63 12.66 -3.30
N ASP A 181 52.56 11.45 -2.72
CA ASP A 181 53.66 10.77 -1.96
C ASP A 181 54.32 11.66 -0.87
N ARG A 182 53.76 12.84 -0.61
CA ARG A 182 54.12 13.74 0.49
C ARG A 182 53.52 13.19 1.78
N GLU A 183 54.17 12.17 2.34
CA GLU A 183 53.84 11.64 3.67
C GLU A 183 54.75 12.24 4.74
N PRO A 184 54.43 13.41 5.34
CA PRO A 184 55.11 13.79 6.56
C PRO A 184 54.74 12.77 7.65
N GLY A 185 55.74 12.13 8.27
CA GLY A 185 55.53 10.99 9.18
C GLY A 185 54.64 11.26 10.40
N TRP A 186 54.40 12.53 10.75
CA TRP A 186 53.42 12.90 11.78
C TRP A 186 51.97 12.68 11.32
N LEU A 187 51.67 12.82 10.03
CA LEU A 187 50.32 12.70 9.47
C LEU A 187 49.84 11.26 9.53
N LYS A 188 50.72 10.30 9.21
CA LYS A 188 50.46 8.87 9.38
C LYS A 188 50.14 8.53 10.84
N LYS A 189 50.96 9.00 11.78
CA LYS A 189 50.73 8.82 13.23
C LYS A 189 49.46 9.50 13.74
N LEU A 190 49.12 10.68 13.21
CA LEU A 190 47.88 11.39 13.55
C LEU A 190 46.66 10.62 13.01
N PHE A 191 46.75 10.12 11.78
CA PHE A 191 45.69 9.37 11.15
C PHE A 191 45.40 8.07 11.91
N THR A 192 46.44 7.28 12.20
CA THR A 192 46.30 6.00 12.91
C THR A 192 45.77 6.15 14.34
N ASN A 193 46.14 7.22 15.06
CA ASN A 193 45.86 7.30 16.51
C ASN A 193 44.60 8.08 16.88
N LEU A 194 44.15 9.03 16.06
CA LEU A 194 43.04 9.93 16.43
C LEU A 194 41.98 10.04 15.33
N ILE A 195 42.41 10.33 14.10
CA ILE A 195 41.47 10.52 12.98
C ILE A 195 40.74 9.23 12.65
N THR A 196 41.41 8.07 12.74
CA THR A 196 40.79 6.76 12.52
C THR A 196 39.58 6.55 13.44
N PHE A 197 39.68 6.89 14.72
CA PHE A 197 38.57 6.71 15.65
C PHE A 197 37.42 7.68 15.37
N THR A 198 37.73 8.99 15.24
CA THR A 198 36.72 10.01 14.95
C THR A 198 36.03 9.74 13.61
N MET A 199 36.78 9.33 12.59
CA MET A 199 36.25 8.97 11.27
C MET A 199 35.29 7.79 11.36
N LYS A 200 35.67 6.71 12.07
CA LYS A 200 34.76 5.56 12.27
C LYS A 200 33.44 5.97 12.91
N LEU A 201 33.48 6.84 13.93
CA LEU A 201 32.26 7.33 14.60
C LEU A 201 31.42 8.24 13.70
N VAL A 202 32.05 9.17 12.97
CA VAL A 202 31.35 10.08 12.05
C VAL A 202 30.68 9.29 10.92
N VAL A 203 31.43 8.37 10.29
CA VAL A 203 30.93 7.51 9.21
C VAL A 203 29.77 6.64 9.71
N LYS A 204 29.93 5.97 10.86
CA LYS A 204 28.84 5.23 11.52
C LYS A 204 27.62 6.10 11.75
N GLY A 205 27.80 7.27 12.36
CA GLY A 205 26.69 8.15 12.73
C GLY A 205 25.90 8.65 11.52
N GLN A 206 26.59 9.04 10.44
CA GLN A 206 25.91 9.54 9.22
C GLN A 206 25.23 8.41 8.44
N ILE A 207 25.88 7.26 8.28
CA ILE A 207 25.30 6.12 7.56
C ILE A 207 24.07 5.58 8.29
N CYS A 208 24.17 5.29 9.59
CA CYS A 208 23.03 4.79 10.36
C CYS A 208 21.86 5.78 10.38
N LYS A 209 22.16 7.08 10.44
CA LYS A 209 21.13 8.13 10.34
C LYS A 209 20.43 8.13 8.98
N GLU A 210 21.19 8.04 7.89
CA GLU A 210 20.60 8.02 6.55
C GLU A 210 19.80 6.73 6.29
N ILE A 211 20.28 5.57 6.77
CA ILE A 211 19.53 4.31 6.73
C ILE A 211 18.18 4.46 7.44
N ASN A 212 18.15 5.02 8.66
CA ASN A 212 16.90 5.22 9.39
C ASN A 212 15.94 6.15 8.65
N LYS A 213 16.46 7.17 7.96
CA LYS A 213 15.66 8.07 7.12
C LYS A 213 15.08 7.33 5.91
N VAL A 214 15.90 6.57 5.17
CA VAL A 214 15.46 5.80 3.99
C VAL A 214 14.43 4.74 4.38
N ALA A 215 14.61 4.06 5.51
CA ALA A 215 13.67 3.06 6.01
C ALA A 215 12.28 3.66 6.28
N ASN A 216 12.21 4.84 6.93
CA ASN A 216 10.94 5.52 7.16
C ASN A 216 10.31 6.04 5.87
N ILE A 217 11.12 6.59 4.94
CA ILE A 217 10.65 7.00 3.61
C ILE A 217 10.01 5.83 2.86
N LEU A 218 10.63 4.64 2.88
CA LEU A 218 10.09 3.43 2.25
C LEU A 218 8.79 2.97 2.93
N ALA A 219 8.74 2.99 4.26
CA ALA A 219 7.55 2.61 5.01
C ALA A 219 6.36 3.54 4.73
N ASP A 220 6.60 4.86 4.68
CA ASP A 220 5.58 5.85 4.35
C ASP A 220 5.11 5.68 2.90
N PHE A 221 6.04 5.54 1.94
CA PHE A 221 5.71 5.37 0.53
C PHE A 221 4.85 4.14 0.26
N ILE A 222 5.17 2.99 0.86
CA ILE A 222 4.39 1.75 0.69
C ILE A 222 2.96 1.96 1.21
N GLN A 223 2.80 2.57 2.37
CA GLN A 223 1.48 2.79 2.97
C GLN A 223 0.68 3.85 2.22
N ASP A 224 1.31 4.93 1.76
CA ASP A 224 0.65 5.96 0.95
C ASP A 224 0.21 5.40 -0.40
N THR A 225 1.02 4.54 -1.01
CA THR A 225 0.66 3.84 -2.25
C THR A 225 -0.50 2.88 -2.01
N ALA A 226 -0.52 2.16 -0.89
CA ALA A 226 -1.63 1.27 -0.53
C ALA A 226 -2.93 2.04 -0.22
N GLU A 227 -2.85 3.22 0.41
CA GLU A 227 -3.99 4.14 0.61
C GLU A 227 -4.54 4.60 -0.75
N GLN A 228 -3.67 4.99 -1.68
CA GLN A 228 -4.05 5.37 -3.04
C GLN A 228 -4.64 4.20 -3.84
N PHE A 229 -4.10 3.00 -3.67
CA PHE A 229 -4.60 1.79 -4.32
C PHE A 229 -6.06 1.48 -3.96
N LEU A 230 -6.47 1.82 -2.74
CA LEU A 230 -7.82 1.61 -2.23
C LEU A 230 -8.72 2.86 -2.31
N SER A 231 -8.29 3.89 -3.04
CA SER A 231 -9.01 5.16 -3.16
C SER A 231 -9.30 5.50 -4.61
N ASP A 232 -10.50 6.03 -4.87
CA ASP A 232 -10.87 6.55 -6.19
C ASP A 232 -11.92 7.66 -6.06
N GLY A 233 -11.60 8.84 -6.62
CA GLY A 233 -12.43 10.04 -6.47
C GLY A 233 -12.59 10.46 -5.01
N ASP A 234 -13.85 10.58 -4.55
CA ASP A 234 -14.20 10.97 -3.17
C ASP A 234 -14.34 9.76 -2.21
N ILE A 235 -14.03 8.54 -2.67
CA ILE A 235 -14.08 7.31 -1.89
C ILE A 235 -12.66 6.94 -1.45
N PHE A 236 -12.44 6.81 -0.14
CA PHE A 236 -11.14 6.50 0.45
C PHE A 236 -11.26 5.37 1.48
N VAL A 237 -10.18 4.60 1.67
CA VAL A 237 -10.10 3.58 2.74
C VAL A 237 -8.97 3.94 3.71
N ASP A 238 -9.31 4.19 4.97
CA ASP A 238 -8.34 4.38 6.07
C ASP A 238 -7.71 3.02 6.41
N ILE A 239 -6.50 2.80 5.89
CA ILE A 239 -5.65 1.66 6.22
C ILE A 239 -4.64 1.97 7.33
N GLY A 240 -4.89 2.98 8.15
CA GLY A 240 -4.11 3.21 9.36
C GLY A 240 -4.06 1.95 10.23
N VAL A 241 -2.93 1.72 10.89
CA VAL A 241 -2.73 0.52 11.70
C VAL A 241 -3.46 0.60 13.04
N THR A 242 -3.95 -0.56 13.47
CA THR A 242 -4.69 -0.74 14.73
C THR A 242 -3.78 -1.14 15.91
N SER A 243 -2.62 -1.73 15.61
CA SER A 243 -1.60 -2.17 16.56
C SER A 243 -0.21 -2.14 15.92
N ALA A 244 0.85 -2.37 16.72
CA ALA A 244 2.18 -2.60 16.17
C ALA A 244 2.22 -3.91 15.37
N PRO A 245 2.99 -3.98 14.26
CA PRO A 245 3.14 -5.21 13.51
C PRO A 245 3.69 -6.36 14.36
N VAL A 246 3.25 -7.58 14.08
CA VAL A 246 3.76 -8.80 14.69
C VAL A 246 4.85 -9.38 13.81
N ILE A 247 5.96 -9.79 14.43
CA ILE A 247 7.10 -10.42 13.76
C ILE A 247 7.32 -11.78 14.42
N THR A 248 7.31 -12.84 13.61
CA THR A 248 7.68 -14.21 13.99
C THR A 248 8.94 -14.61 13.24
N SER A 249 9.44 -15.84 13.44
CA SER A 249 10.52 -16.38 12.60
C SER A 249 10.13 -16.54 11.13
N ASN A 250 8.83 -16.58 10.82
CA ASN A 250 8.32 -16.99 9.51
C ASN A 250 7.56 -15.86 8.79
N TYR A 251 7.09 -14.83 9.49
CA TYR A 251 6.34 -13.75 8.86
C TYR A 251 6.39 -12.43 9.63
N VAL A 252 6.04 -11.36 8.91
CA VAL A 252 5.71 -10.03 9.42
C VAL A 252 4.25 -9.75 9.07
N GLU A 253 3.44 -9.33 10.04
CA GLU A 253 2.01 -9.10 9.86
C GLU A 253 1.58 -7.74 10.40
N SER A 254 0.82 -6.98 9.60
CA SER A 254 0.27 -5.68 9.96
C SER A 254 -1.26 -5.66 9.89
N TYR A 255 -1.88 -4.98 10.85
CA TYR A 255 -3.33 -4.96 11.05
C TYR A 255 -3.90 -3.56 10.81
N HIS A 256 -4.76 -3.43 9.81
CA HIS A 256 -5.25 -2.15 9.30
C HIS A 256 -6.74 -1.97 9.62
N LYS A 257 -7.16 -0.74 9.91
CA LYS A 257 -8.55 -0.47 10.27
C LYS A 257 -9.50 -0.80 9.13
N GLY A 258 -9.17 -0.41 7.88
CA GLY A 258 -10.01 -0.69 6.73
C GLY A 258 -11.33 0.10 6.72
N LEU A 259 -11.33 1.35 7.18
CA LEU A 259 -12.55 2.16 7.28
C LEU A 259 -12.78 2.94 6.00
N VAL A 260 -13.88 2.66 5.31
CA VAL A 260 -14.32 3.41 4.13
C VAL A 260 -14.83 4.79 4.56
N THR A 261 -14.36 5.83 3.87
CA THR A 261 -14.79 7.22 4.01
C THR A 261 -15.36 7.73 2.69
N TYR A 262 -16.54 8.36 2.74
CA TYR A 262 -17.17 9.03 1.61
C TYR A 262 -17.92 10.26 2.09
N ASN A 263 -17.71 11.40 1.42
CA ASN A 263 -18.36 12.69 1.72
C ASN A 263 -18.33 13.06 3.23
N GLY A 264 -17.18 12.86 3.88
CA GLY A 264 -16.97 13.16 5.30
C GLY A 264 -17.60 12.16 6.29
N SER A 265 -18.29 11.13 5.81
CA SER A 265 -18.79 10.02 6.62
C SER A 265 -17.80 8.85 6.59
N THR A 266 -17.44 8.31 7.76
CA THR A 266 -16.53 7.16 7.89
C THR A 266 -17.27 5.98 8.51
N SER A 267 -17.09 4.80 7.92
CA SER A 267 -17.62 3.54 8.44
C SER A 267 -16.97 3.13 9.77
N ILE A 268 -17.60 2.17 10.46
CA ILE A 268 -17.17 1.71 11.78
C ILE A 268 -17.09 0.19 11.78
N ILE A 269 -15.95 -0.35 12.23
CA ILE A 269 -15.75 -1.78 12.44
C ILE A 269 -15.57 -2.01 13.94
N ASN A 270 -16.48 -2.77 14.56
CA ASN A 270 -16.46 -3.03 16.01
C ASN A 270 -16.41 -4.53 16.37
N ALA A 271 -16.63 -5.40 15.38
CA ALA A 271 -16.76 -6.85 15.57
C ALA A 271 -16.19 -7.62 14.38
N SER A 272 -14.96 -7.28 13.97
CA SER A 272 -14.25 -8.01 12.92
C SER A 272 -14.09 -9.49 13.29
N ARG A 273 -14.16 -10.33 12.25
CA ARG A 273 -14.00 -11.79 12.33
C ARG A 273 -12.55 -12.25 12.15
N PHE A 274 -11.60 -11.33 12.08
CA PHE A 274 -10.19 -11.66 11.86
C PHE A 274 -9.63 -12.55 12.98
N ASN A 275 -8.93 -13.62 12.58
CA ASN A 275 -8.12 -14.46 13.46
C ASN A 275 -6.82 -14.84 12.71
N PRO A 276 -5.63 -14.66 13.32
CA PRO A 276 -4.35 -15.04 12.71
C PRO A 276 -4.27 -16.48 12.17
N ASP A 277 -5.00 -17.43 12.76
CA ASP A 277 -5.05 -18.85 12.34
C ASP A 277 -5.71 -19.06 10.96
N GLN A 278 -6.38 -18.03 10.42
CA GLN A 278 -6.99 -18.05 9.09
C GLN A 278 -5.97 -17.91 7.96
N LEU A 279 -4.74 -17.49 8.28
CA LEU A 279 -3.68 -17.20 7.34
C LEU A 279 -2.58 -18.26 7.45
N THR A 280 -2.18 -18.83 6.32
CA THR A 280 -1.07 -19.79 6.23
C THR A 280 0.25 -19.07 5.96
N GLU A 281 1.30 -19.84 5.66
CA GLU A 281 2.67 -19.35 5.45
C GLU A 281 3.33 -19.94 4.17
N ASP A 282 2.55 -20.57 3.30
CA ASP A 282 3.00 -21.28 2.08
C ASP A 282 3.17 -20.39 0.82
N ARG A 283 2.75 -19.13 0.90
CA ARG A 283 2.89 -18.09 -0.14
C ARG A 283 3.63 -16.89 0.41
N SER A 284 4.19 -16.07 -0.47
CA SER A 284 4.97 -14.89 -0.10
C SER A 284 4.12 -13.79 0.55
N LEU A 285 2.92 -13.54 0.03
CA LEU A 285 2.02 -12.48 0.50
C LEU A 285 0.61 -13.00 0.73
N TYR A 286 -0.02 -12.48 1.79
CA TYR A 286 -1.43 -12.65 2.06
C TYR A 286 -2.09 -11.32 2.39
N PHE A 287 -3.27 -11.10 1.83
CA PHE A 287 -4.20 -10.07 2.22
C PHE A 287 -5.49 -10.70 2.71
N TRP A 288 -5.87 -10.39 3.95
CA TRP A 288 -7.20 -10.69 4.46
C TRP A 288 -8.04 -9.43 4.37
N ILE A 289 -9.22 -9.51 3.76
CA ILE A 289 -10.13 -8.38 3.58
C ILE A 289 -11.51 -8.79 4.09
N GLY A 290 -12.00 -8.12 5.13
CA GLY A 290 -13.29 -8.43 5.74
C GLY A 290 -14.48 -7.83 4.99
N ASP A 291 -15.64 -8.46 5.11
CA ASP A 291 -16.91 -7.92 4.61
C ASP A 291 -17.25 -6.56 5.27
N ASP A 292 -16.80 -6.35 6.51
CA ASP A 292 -16.95 -5.08 7.23
C ASP A 292 -16.21 -3.90 6.55
N LEU A 293 -15.27 -4.18 5.64
CA LEU A 293 -14.66 -3.19 4.74
C LEU A 293 -15.40 -3.15 3.40
N MET A 294 -15.66 -4.30 2.80
CA MET A 294 -16.19 -4.38 1.43
C MET A 294 -17.66 -3.91 1.31
N ASP A 295 -18.52 -4.18 2.28
CA ASP A 295 -19.94 -3.78 2.26
C ASP A 295 -20.10 -2.24 2.38
N PRO A 296 -19.38 -1.54 3.28
CA PRO A 296 -19.31 -0.07 3.24
C PRO A 296 -18.72 0.49 1.94
N LEU A 297 -17.76 -0.19 1.31
CA LEU A 297 -17.17 0.24 0.04
C LEU A 297 -18.23 0.22 -1.08
N MET A 298 -19.03 -0.85 -1.13
CA MET A 298 -20.20 -0.94 -2.02
C MET A 298 -21.21 0.17 -1.75
N THR A 299 -21.46 0.49 -0.48
CA THR A 299 -22.37 1.58 -0.10
C THR A 299 -21.85 2.94 -0.55
N ALA A 300 -20.54 3.20 -0.41
CA ALA A 300 -19.92 4.43 -0.89
C ALA A 300 -20.02 4.56 -2.42
N ALA A 301 -19.70 3.50 -3.16
CA ALA A 301 -19.80 3.48 -4.62
C ALA A 301 -21.24 3.69 -5.12
N TYR A 302 -22.23 3.16 -4.40
CA TYR A 302 -23.65 3.42 -4.68
C TYR A 302 -24.01 4.89 -4.47
N ASN A 303 -23.64 5.47 -3.33
CA ASN A 303 -23.94 6.87 -3.01
C ASN A 303 -23.24 7.85 -3.97
N ASP A 304 -22.10 7.44 -4.53
CA ASP A 304 -21.37 8.17 -5.57
C ASP A 304 -21.97 8.01 -6.97
N GLY A 305 -23.07 7.24 -7.12
CA GLY A 305 -23.78 7.09 -8.38
C GLY A 305 -23.08 6.22 -9.41
N ARG A 306 -22.13 5.37 -9.00
CA ARG A 306 -21.32 4.55 -9.92
C ARG A 306 -22.06 3.36 -10.53
N PHE A 307 -23.14 2.91 -9.91
CA PHE A 307 -23.90 1.73 -10.36
C PHE A 307 -25.00 2.10 -11.37
N ILE A 308 -24.56 2.55 -12.55
CA ILE A 308 -25.41 2.89 -13.69
C ILE A 308 -24.79 2.35 -14.99
N CYS A 309 -25.63 1.86 -15.90
CA CYS A 309 -25.24 1.33 -17.19
C CYS A 309 -26.24 1.79 -18.26
N ASN A 310 -25.74 2.34 -19.36
CA ASN A 310 -26.53 2.74 -20.53
C ASN A 310 -26.05 1.93 -21.74
N ILE A 311 -26.96 1.23 -22.40
CA ILE A 311 -26.66 0.39 -23.57
C ILE A 311 -27.60 0.80 -24.70
N SER A 312 -27.09 1.04 -25.89
CA SER A 312 -27.90 1.46 -27.03
C SER A 312 -27.41 0.85 -28.35
N GLY A 313 -28.21 1.03 -29.40
CA GLY A 313 -27.82 0.69 -30.77
C GLY A 313 -27.51 -0.79 -31.00
N GLU A 314 -26.46 -1.07 -31.79
CA GLU A 314 -26.09 -2.43 -32.18
C GLU A 314 -25.69 -3.32 -31.00
N GLU A 315 -25.06 -2.75 -29.97
CA GLU A 315 -24.67 -3.48 -28.77
C GLU A 315 -25.90 -4.07 -28.06
N LEU A 316 -26.93 -3.24 -27.89
CA LEU A 316 -28.19 -3.66 -27.29
C LEU A 316 -28.91 -4.72 -28.14
N ILE A 317 -28.96 -4.54 -29.46
CA ILE A 317 -29.57 -5.53 -30.38
C ILE A 317 -28.81 -6.86 -30.29
N GLY A 318 -27.48 -6.82 -30.25
CA GLY A 318 -26.61 -7.97 -30.12
C GLY A 318 -26.85 -8.78 -28.85
N LEU A 319 -27.10 -8.11 -27.71
CA LEU A 319 -27.42 -8.78 -26.45
C LEU A 319 -28.65 -9.69 -26.55
N PHE A 320 -29.70 -9.22 -27.23
CA PHE A 320 -30.93 -9.97 -27.44
C PHE A 320 -30.84 -11.01 -28.58
N LEU A 321 -29.68 -11.23 -29.20
CA LEU A 321 -29.46 -12.43 -30.04
C LEU A 321 -29.24 -13.69 -29.21
N THR A 322 -28.95 -13.55 -27.92
CA THR A 322 -28.83 -14.67 -26.98
C THR A 322 -30.12 -15.48 -26.94
N GLU A 323 -30.01 -16.81 -27.12
CA GLU A 323 -31.16 -17.71 -27.08
C GLU A 323 -31.68 -17.84 -25.64
N LEU A 324 -32.94 -17.42 -25.44
CA LEU A 324 -33.70 -17.59 -24.21
C LEU A 324 -34.74 -18.70 -24.39
N SER A 325 -35.06 -19.40 -23.31
CA SER A 325 -36.04 -20.48 -23.29
C SER A 325 -37.47 -19.93 -23.38
N ALA A 326 -37.70 -18.75 -22.79
CA ALA A 326 -38.94 -18.02 -22.87
C ALA A 326 -39.12 -17.36 -24.26
N PRO A 327 -40.32 -17.46 -24.88
CA PRO A 327 -40.58 -16.81 -26.15
C PRO A 327 -40.54 -15.29 -25.99
N ARG A 328 -39.90 -14.60 -26.94
CA ARG A 328 -39.80 -13.13 -26.92
C ARG A 328 -41.19 -12.49 -27.07
N PRO A 329 -41.64 -11.67 -26.10
CA PRO A 329 -42.90 -10.95 -26.21
C PRO A 329 -42.86 -9.91 -27.35
N GLU A 330 -44.00 -9.71 -28.02
CA GLU A 330 -44.14 -8.74 -29.11
C GLU A 330 -43.74 -7.31 -28.69
N LEU A 331 -44.03 -6.93 -27.45
CA LEU A 331 -43.66 -5.62 -26.89
C LEU A 331 -42.14 -5.39 -26.93
N VAL A 332 -41.36 -6.40 -26.54
CA VAL A 332 -39.88 -6.34 -26.55
C VAL A 332 -39.36 -6.30 -27.98
N SER A 333 -39.95 -7.08 -28.90
CA SER A 333 -39.58 -7.06 -30.32
C SER A 333 -39.86 -5.70 -30.97
N LYS A 334 -41.00 -5.08 -30.66
CA LYS A 334 -41.37 -3.75 -31.15
C LYS A 334 -40.43 -2.68 -30.63
N TRP A 335 -40.00 -2.79 -29.37
CA TRP A 335 -39.03 -1.88 -28.77
C TRP A 335 -37.63 -2.05 -29.36
N LEU A 336 -37.13 -3.28 -29.53
CA LEU A 336 -35.82 -3.51 -30.18
C LEU A 336 -35.78 -3.00 -31.63
N SER A 337 -36.93 -2.91 -32.28
CA SER A 337 -37.08 -2.39 -33.65
C SER A 337 -37.39 -0.89 -33.69
N SER A 338 -37.37 -0.18 -32.55
CA SER A 338 -37.66 1.24 -32.50
C SER A 338 -36.51 2.08 -33.04
N GLU A 339 -36.80 3.36 -33.31
CA GLU A 339 -35.76 4.34 -33.64
C GLU A 339 -34.95 4.62 -32.36
N GLU A 340 -33.66 4.31 -32.38
CA GLU A 340 -32.71 4.48 -31.26
C GLU A 340 -33.15 3.78 -29.95
N PRO A 341 -33.14 2.43 -29.89
CA PRO A 341 -33.44 1.72 -28.66
C PRO A 341 -32.33 1.95 -27.63
N MET A 342 -32.71 2.23 -26.38
CA MET A 342 -31.79 2.45 -25.28
C MET A 342 -32.26 1.73 -24.02
N LEU A 343 -31.38 0.95 -23.41
CA LEU A 343 -31.56 0.31 -22.12
C LEU A 343 -30.74 1.07 -21.08
N LYS A 344 -31.39 1.53 -20.03
CA LYS A 344 -30.76 2.12 -18.86
C LYS A 344 -30.99 1.20 -17.67
N ALA A 345 -29.92 0.79 -17.00
CA ALA A 345 -29.97 -0.01 -15.79
C ALA A 345 -29.21 0.70 -14.67
N TRP A 346 -29.74 0.69 -13.46
CA TRP A 346 -29.07 1.27 -12.29
C TRP A 346 -29.47 0.54 -11.01
N SER A 347 -28.68 0.70 -9.96
CA SER A 347 -29.07 0.20 -8.63
C SER A 347 -30.13 1.13 -8.04
N ALA A 348 -31.34 0.62 -7.77
CA ALA A 348 -32.42 1.35 -7.12
C ALA A 348 -32.27 1.38 -5.60
N SER A 349 -31.63 0.35 -5.02
CA SER A 349 -31.29 0.28 -3.59
C SER A 349 -29.79 0.22 -3.39
N VAL A 350 -29.33 0.53 -2.17
CA VAL A 350 -27.94 0.25 -1.75
C VAL A 350 -27.67 -1.26 -1.87
N PRO A 351 -26.66 -1.71 -2.65
CA PRO A 351 -26.29 -3.11 -2.69
C PRO A 351 -25.73 -3.58 -1.35
N ARG A 352 -26.02 -4.83 -0.99
CA ARG A 352 -25.43 -5.52 0.16
C ARG A 352 -24.44 -6.55 -0.34
N LEU A 353 -23.27 -6.62 0.30
CA LEU A 353 -22.22 -7.57 -0.04
C LEU A 353 -21.88 -8.42 1.18
N TRP A 354 -21.71 -9.72 0.96
CA TRP A 354 -21.17 -10.64 1.96
C TRP A 354 -20.44 -11.79 1.29
N THR A 355 -19.51 -12.42 2.00
CA THR A 355 -18.69 -13.51 1.48
C THR A 355 -19.01 -14.82 2.17
N THR A 356 -19.03 -15.90 1.39
CA THR A 356 -19.19 -17.28 1.84
C THR A 356 -18.14 -18.16 1.16
N ASP A 357 -18.01 -19.42 1.57
CA ASP A 357 -17.11 -20.38 0.90
C ASP A 357 -17.45 -20.63 -0.59
N GLN A 358 -18.66 -20.24 -1.04
CA GLN A 358 -19.06 -20.37 -2.44
C GLN A 358 -18.60 -19.19 -3.32
N GLY A 359 -18.33 -18.03 -2.73
CA GLY A 359 -18.10 -16.77 -3.45
C GLY A 359 -18.54 -15.55 -2.64
N THR A 360 -18.33 -14.38 -3.23
CA THR A 360 -18.84 -13.11 -2.73
C THR A 360 -20.22 -12.87 -3.32
N SER A 361 -21.23 -12.86 -2.47
CA SER A 361 -22.62 -12.60 -2.85
C SER A 361 -22.91 -11.10 -2.82
N VAL A 362 -23.60 -10.62 -3.85
CA VAL A 362 -24.11 -9.26 -3.95
C VAL A 362 -25.61 -9.31 -4.15
N LYS A 363 -26.35 -8.57 -3.32
CA LYS A 363 -27.80 -8.43 -3.41
C LYS A 363 -28.18 -6.97 -3.58
N ALA A 364 -28.98 -6.68 -4.60
CA ALA A 364 -29.49 -5.35 -4.87
C ALA A 364 -30.86 -5.40 -5.55
N VAL A 365 -31.59 -4.29 -5.47
CA VAL A 365 -32.70 -4.02 -6.39
C VAL A 365 -32.13 -3.22 -7.56
N ALA A 366 -32.16 -3.78 -8.75
CA ALA A 366 -31.80 -3.07 -9.98
C ALA A 366 -33.07 -2.55 -10.66
N ALA A 367 -33.07 -1.28 -11.05
CA ALA A 367 -34.08 -0.70 -11.91
C ALA A 367 -33.61 -0.72 -13.36
N VAL A 368 -34.51 -1.06 -14.27
CA VAL A 368 -34.26 -1.12 -15.70
C VAL A 368 -35.34 -0.35 -16.43
N GLU A 369 -34.92 0.52 -17.33
CA GLU A 369 -35.77 1.34 -18.17
C GLU A 369 -35.39 1.12 -19.64
N LEU A 370 -36.39 0.77 -20.44
CA LEU A 370 -36.27 0.60 -21.88
C LEU A 370 -36.93 1.79 -22.57
N LEU A 371 -36.11 2.58 -23.26
CA LEU A 371 -36.48 3.84 -23.90
C LEU A 371 -36.42 3.72 -25.42
N SER A 372 -37.27 4.48 -26.12
CA SER A 372 -37.31 4.61 -27.58
C SER A 372 -37.15 6.09 -27.92
N GLY A 373 -36.41 6.40 -28.99
CA GLY A 373 -36.10 7.78 -29.40
C GLY A 373 -37.31 8.64 -29.76
N LYS A 374 -38.51 8.04 -29.95
CA LYS A 374 -39.77 8.77 -30.15
C LYS A 374 -40.57 8.89 -28.85
N GLN A 375 -40.93 10.13 -28.51
CA GLN A 375 -41.71 10.53 -27.33
C GLN A 375 -43.12 9.90 -27.21
N ASP A 376 -43.58 9.19 -28.25
CA ASP A 376 -44.88 8.49 -28.34
C ASP A 376 -44.82 6.98 -28.05
N SER A 377 -43.65 6.40 -27.73
CA SER A 377 -43.55 4.98 -27.34
C SER A 377 -43.51 4.85 -25.81
N PRO A 378 -44.38 4.01 -25.20
CA PRO A 378 -44.35 3.86 -23.76
C PRO A 378 -43.05 3.19 -23.31
N ALA A 379 -42.35 3.82 -22.38
CA ALA A 379 -41.17 3.24 -21.74
C ALA A 379 -41.57 2.00 -20.94
N LEU A 380 -40.81 0.90 -21.08
CA LEU A 380 -40.95 -0.24 -20.18
C LEU A 380 -40.02 -0.02 -19.00
N TYR A 381 -40.58 0.04 -17.80
CA TYR A 381 -39.85 0.15 -16.56
C TYR A 381 -40.14 -1.08 -15.69
N PHE A 382 -39.10 -1.62 -15.08
CA PHE A 382 -39.24 -2.67 -14.07
C PHE A 382 -38.10 -2.60 -13.07
N GLU A 383 -38.37 -3.08 -11.87
CA GLU A 383 -37.35 -3.36 -10.88
C GLU A 383 -37.14 -4.86 -10.78
N THR A 384 -35.95 -5.27 -10.38
CA THR A 384 -35.64 -6.67 -10.14
C THR A 384 -34.77 -6.79 -8.90
N GLU A 385 -35.19 -7.62 -7.98
CA GLU A 385 -34.34 -8.08 -6.89
C GLU A 385 -33.40 -9.13 -7.48
N VAL A 386 -32.10 -8.87 -7.37
CA VAL A 386 -31.04 -9.73 -7.92
C VAL A 386 -30.07 -10.08 -6.82
N GLU A 387 -29.77 -11.36 -6.71
CA GLU A 387 -28.70 -11.91 -5.88
C GLU A 387 -27.76 -12.71 -6.78
N VAL A 388 -26.49 -12.32 -6.81
CA VAL A 388 -25.44 -12.95 -7.62
C VAL A 388 -24.31 -13.39 -6.71
N CYS A 389 -23.88 -14.64 -6.84
CA CYS A 389 -22.66 -15.14 -6.23
C CYS A 389 -21.51 -15.01 -7.23
N VAL A 390 -20.47 -14.26 -6.89
CA VAL A 390 -19.33 -13.95 -7.75
C VAL A 390 -18.07 -14.64 -7.23
N ARG A 391 -17.33 -15.28 -8.13
CA ARG A 391 -15.96 -15.73 -7.88
C ARG A 391 -14.98 -14.89 -8.67
N ALA A 392 -14.01 -14.30 -7.97
CA ALA A 392 -12.94 -13.53 -8.58
C ALA A 392 -11.71 -14.41 -8.81
N TYR A 393 -10.98 -14.12 -9.87
CA TYR A 393 -9.69 -14.71 -10.22
C TYR A 393 -8.81 -13.60 -10.79
N TYR A 394 -7.50 -13.76 -10.69
CA TYR A 394 -6.56 -12.85 -11.34
C TYR A 394 -5.61 -13.66 -12.22
N ALA A 395 -5.58 -13.35 -13.52
CA ALA A 395 -4.73 -14.03 -14.48
C ALA A 395 -4.38 -13.09 -15.63
N ASP A 396 -3.20 -13.24 -16.22
CA ASP A 396 -2.73 -12.42 -17.35
C ASP A 396 -2.86 -10.91 -17.09
N LYS A 397 -2.59 -10.49 -15.85
CA LYS A 397 -2.74 -9.11 -15.35
C LYS A 397 -4.16 -8.55 -15.42
N LYS A 398 -5.19 -9.40 -15.40
CA LYS A 398 -6.59 -9.01 -15.47
C LYS A 398 -7.40 -9.65 -14.37
N LEU A 399 -8.37 -8.88 -13.86
CA LEU A 399 -9.43 -9.43 -13.03
C LEU A 399 -10.41 -10.21 -13.91
N ILE A 400 -10.78 -11.39 -13.45
CA ILE A 400 -11.79 -12.24 -14.07
C ILE A 400 -12.86 -12.52 -13.00
N LEU A 401 -14.11 -12.24 -13.33
CA LEU A 401 -15.27 -12.39 -12.47
C LEU A 401 -16.23 -13.40 -13.07
N LYS A 402 -16.50 -14.48 -12.33
CA LYS A 402 -17.50 -15.48 -12.70
C LYS A 402 -18.70 -15.35 -11.78
N GLY A 403 -19.76 -14.73 -12.29
CA GLY A 403 -21.02 -14.59 -11.58
C GLY A 403 -22.01 -15.70 -11.89
N GLN A 404 -22.71 -16.15 -10.86
CA GLN A 404 -23.84 -17.07 -10.97
C GLN A 404 -25.05 -16.45 -10.26
N ALA A 405 -26.17 -16.37 -10.97
CA ALA A 405 -27.44 -15.94 -10.38
C ALA A 405 -27.86 -16.95 -9.29
N VAL A 406 -28.13 -16.44 -8.09
CA VAL A 406 -28.67 -17.21 -6.97
C VAL A 406 -30.18 -17.02 -6.90
N HIS A 407 -30.61 -15.76 -7.01
CA HIS A 407 -32.01 -15.39 -6.99
C HIS A 407 -32.25 -14.20 -7.91
N VAL A 408 -33.26 -14.30 -8.77
CA VAL A 408 -33.76 -13.18 -9.54
C VAL A 408 -35.27 -13.15 -9.38
N LYS A 409 -35.81 -12.00 -8.98
CA LYS A 409 -37.24 -11.81 -8.83
C LYS A 409 -37.62 -10.45 -9.42
N LEU A 410 -38.41 -10.52 -10.47
CA LEU A 410 -38.93 -9.33 -11.14
C LEU A 410 -40.03 -8.69 -10.30
N ILE A 411 -39.98 -7.36 -10.19
CA ILE A 411 -41.00 -6.50 -9.62
C ILE A 411 -41.41 -5.53 -10.71
N LEU A 412 -42.51 -5.83 -11.39
CA LEU A 412 -42.93 -5.07 -12.54
C LEU A 412 -43.71 -3.81 -12.12
N PHE A 413 -43.32 -2.66 -12.66
CA PHE A 413 -44.02 -1.38 -12.46
C PHE A 413 -44.41 -0.81 -13.81
N MET A 414 -45.66 -1.05 -14.22
CA MET A 414 -46.17 -0.47 -15.46
C MET A 414 -46.79 0.90 -15.20
N PRO A 415 -46.51 1.92 -16.05
CA PRO A 415 -47.30 3.15 -16.02
C PRO A 415 -48.77 2.85 -16.38
N ASP A 416 -49.71 3.59 -15.78
CA ASP A 416 -51.18 3.39 -15.87
C ASP A 416 -51.74 3.23 -17.30
N GLN A 417 -51.03 3.71 -18.32
CA GLN A 417 -51.43 3.54 -19.70
C GLN A 417 -51.17 2.13 -20.24
N LEU A 418 -50.14 1.40 -19.77
CA LEU A 418 -49.79 0.05 -20.24
C LEU A 418 -50.64 -1.05 -19.56
N SER A 419 -51.01 -0.84 -18.30
CA SER A 419 -51.81 -1.76 -17.50
C SER A 419 -53.22 -1.95 -18.08
N LEU A 420 -53.75 -0.96 -18.81
CA LEU A 420 -55.02 -1.03 -19.52
C LEU A 420 -55.00 -1.92 -20.78
N PHE A 421 -53.81 -2.23 -21.34
CA PHE A 421 -53.67 -2.97 -22.61
C PHE A 421 -53.14 -4.40 -22.45
N LEU A 422 -52.62 -4.78 -21.30
CA LEU A 422 -51.96 -6.09 -21.12
C LEU A 422 -52.88 -7.07 -20.39
N SER A 423 -53.17 -8.20 -21.04
CA SER A 423 -53.88 -9.31 -20.40
C SER A 423 -52.96 -10.01 -19.37
N PHE A 424 -53.54 -10.59 -18.32
CA PHE A 424 -52.83 -11.37 -17.29
C PHE A 424 -51.88 -12.45 -17.87
N LYS A 425 -52.24 -13.05 -19.02
CA LYS A 425 -51.41 -14.03 -19.72
C LYS A 425 -50.15 -13.41 -20.33
N MET A 426 -50.27 -12.19 -20.85
CA MET A 426 -49.18 -11.44 -21.48
C MET A 426 -48.21 -10.91 -20.42
N GLU A 427 -48.73 -10.48 -19.27
CA GLU A 427 -47.95 -10.07 -18.09
C GLU A 427 -47.07 -11.21 -17.54
N ASN A 428 -47.64 -12.42 -17.41
CA ASN A 428 -46.86 -13.60 -16.99
C ASN A 428 -45.77 -13.97 -18.00
N SER A 429 -46.06 -13.91 -19.31
CA SER A 429 -45.06 -14.21 -20.34
C SER A 429 -43.91 -13.19 -20.38
N LEU A 430 -44.24 -11.91 -20.18
CA LEU A 430 -43.25 -10.83 -20.09
C LEU A 430 -42.36 -10.99 -18.85
N THR A 431 -42.97 -11.34 -17.71
CA THR A 431 -42.24 -11.54 -16.46
C THR A 431 -41.22 -12.67 -16.57
N ILE A 432 -41.64 -13.83 -17.08
CA ILE A 432 -40.74 -14.99 -17.26
C ILE A 432 -39.60 -14.65 -18.24
N PHE A 433 -39.93 -13.98 -19.35
CA PHE A 433 -38.93 -13.57 -20.34
C PHE A 433 -37.91 -12.58 -19.76
N LEU A 434 -38.36 -11.53 -19.06
CA LEU A 434 -37.47 -10.52 -18.48
C LEU A 434 -36.61 -11.10 -17.36
N GLN A 435 -37.15 -11.99 -16.54
CA GLN A 435 -36.38 -12.67 -15.51
C GLN A 435 -35.24 -13.50 -16.14
N GLU A 436 -35.53 -14.31 -17.17
CA GLU A 436 -34.51 -15.08 -17.87
C GLU A 436 -33.50 -14.16 -18.60
N ALA A 437 -33.96 -13.03 -19.14
CA ALA A 437 -33.08 -12.04 -19.76
C ALA A 437 -32.14 -11.38 -18.74
N VAL A 438 -32.62 -11.04 -17.54
CA VAL A 438 -31.76 -10.53 -16.46
C VAL A 438 -30.70 -11.58 -16.09
N GLU A 439 -31.09 -12.85 -15.95
CA GLU A 439 -30.19 -13.94 -15.60
C GLU A 439 -29.11 -14.21 -16.66
N LYS A 440 -29.51 -14.34 -17.93
CA LYS A 440 -28.63 -14.80 -19.02
C LYS A 440 -27.96 -13.70 -19.81
N ILE A 441 -28.50 -12.48 -19.79
CA ILE A 441 -27.99 -11.32 -20.55
C ILE A 441 -27.52 -10.24 -19.58
N GLY A 442 -28.38 -9.80 -18.66
CA GLY A 442 -28.11 -8.68 -17.77
C GLY A 442 -26.90 -8.89 -16.86
N ILE A 443 -26.90 -9.97 -16.07
CA ILE A 443 -25.81 -10.28 -15.13
C ILE A 443 -24.45 -10.43 -15.86
N PRO A 444 -24.32 -11.26 -16.92
CA PRO A 444 -23.07 -11.35 -17.67
C PRO A 444 -22.62 -10.01 -18.26
N LYS A 445 -23.56 -9.18 -18.73
CA LYS A 445 -23.24 -7.88 -19.32
C LYS A 445 -22.69 -6.90 -18.29
N VAL A 446 -23.30 -6.82 -17.10
CA VAL A 446 -22.78 -5.99 -16.00
C VAL A 446 -21.38 -6.46 -15.59
N ILE A 447 -21.17 -7.77 -15.47
CA ILE A 447 -19.85 -8.34 -15.14
C ILE A 447 -18.81 -7.96 -16.20
N SER A 448 -19.17 -8.00 -17.48
CA SER A 448 -18.26 -7.63 -18.58
C SER A 448 -17.84 -6.15 -18.57
N TYR A 449 -18.60 -5.26 -17.92
CA TYR A 449 -18.18 -3.88 -17.67
C TYR A 449 -17.34 -3.76 -16.39
N LEU A 450 -17.67 -4.50 -15.34
CA LEU A 450 -16.93 -4.45 -14.07
C LEU A 450 -15.49 -4.97 -14.20
N GLU A 451 -15.27 -6.06 -14.94
CA GLU A 451 -13.93 -6.64 -15.13
C GLU A 451 -12.88 -5.64 -15.65
N PRO A 452 -13.09 -4.96 -16.81
CA PRO A 452 -12.11 -4.02 -17.35
C PRO A 452 -12.00 -2.75 -16.50
N GLU A 453 -13.08 -2.23 -15.94
CA GLU A 453 -13.06 -1.02 -15.11
C GLU A 453 -12.27 -1.24 -13.82
N LEU A 454 -12.51 -2.35 -13.12
CA LEU A 454 -11.75 -2.70 -11.91
C LEU A 454 -10.29 -3.03 -12.24
N THR A 455 -10.03 -3.69 -13.37
CA THR A 455 -8.65 -3.91 -13.84
C THR A 455 -7.94 -2.58 -14.11
N ALA A 456 -8.60 -1.63 -14.77
CA ALA A 456 -8.04 -0.32 -15.06
C ALA A 456 -7.72 0.47 -13.78
N LEU A 457 -8.57 0.40 -12.75
CA LEU A 457 -8.29 1.03 -11.45
C LEU A 457 -7.03 0.44 -10.79
N MET A 458 -6.87 -0.88 -10.81
CA MET A 458 -5.66 -1.53 -10.29
C MET A 458 -4.41 -1.14 -11.11
N ASP A 459 -4.54 -1.05 -12.42
CA ASP A 459 -3.45 -0.74 -13.33
C ASP A 459 -3.01 0.73 -13.26
N GLN A 460 -3.96 1.65 -13.02
CA GLN A 460 -3.69 3.07 -12.79
C GLN A 460 -2.77 3.28 -11.58
N GLN A 461 -2.86 2.39 -10.59
CA GLN A 461 -2.04 2.40 -9.39
C GLN A 461 -0.79 1.49 -9.50
N GLY A 462 -0.49 1.01 -10.70
CA GLY A 462 0.77 0.33 -11.02
C GLY A 462 0.81 -1.17 -10.72
N LEU A 463 -0.33 -1.84 -10.47
CA LEU A 463 -0.33 -3.30 -10.23
C LEU A 463 0.31 -4.07 -11.38
N HIS A 464 0.05 -3.66 -12.63
CA HIS A 464 0.63 -4.26 -13.82
C HIS A 464 2.16 -4.21 -13.89
N LEU A 465 2.83 -3.39 -13.07
CA LEU A 465 4.29 -3.31 -13.01
C LEU A 465 4.89 -4.48 -12.22
N PHE A 466 4.13 -5.07 -11.30
CA PHE A 466 4.55 -6.21 -10.49
C PHE A 466 4.34 -7.53 -11.24
N ASP A 467 5.20 -8.50 -10.93
CA ASP A 467 5.04 -9.88 -11.41
C ASP A 467 4.34 -10.69 -10.33
N LEU A 468 3.03 -10.86 -10.47
CA LEU A 468 2.22 -11.64 -9.53
C LEU A 468 2.21 -13.10 -9.96
N ILE A 469 2.71 -13.97 -9.09
CA ILE A 469 2.91 -15.39 -9.37
C ILE A 469 1.82 -16.18 -8.65
N ASN A 470 1.01 -16.91 -9.42
CA ASN A 470 -0.11 -17.73 -8.94
C ASN A 470 -1.02 -17.02 -7.92
N PRO A 471 -1.57 -15.83 -8.23
CA PRO A 471 -2.49 -15.17 -7.33
C PRO A 471 -3.81 -15.94 -7.22
N GLU A 472 -4.25 -16.17 -6.00
CA GLU A 472 -5.49 -16.85 -5.67
C GLU A 472 -6.38 -15.91 -4.85
N VAL A 473 -7.67 -15.82 -5.23
CA VAL A 473 -8.70 -15.09 -4.49
C VAL A 473 -9.68 -16.11 -3.92
N ILE A 474 -9.67 -16.24 -2.61
CA ILE A 474 -10.29 -17.33 -1.88
C ILE A 474 -11.39 -16.76 -0.97
N PRO A 475 -12.67 -16.95 -1.32
CA PRO A 475 -13.77 -16.47 -0.50
C PRO A 475 -13.98 -17.40 0.71
N ARG A 476 -14.32 -16.82 1.85
CA ARG A 476 -14.62 -17.48 3.13
C ARG A 476 -15.78 -16.78 3.82
N ASP A 477 -16.40 -17.43 4.81
CA ASP A 477 -17.51 -16.82 5.57
C ASP A 477 -17.07 -15.53 6.29
N GLY A 478 -17.48 -14.38 5.74
CA GLY A 478 -17.22 -13.04 6.28
C GLY A 478 -15.95 -12.33 5.78
N TYR A 479 -15.16 -12.95 4.89
CA TYR A 479 -13.93 -12.35 4.38
C TYR A 479 -13.45 -12.98 3.06
N VAL A 480 -12.59 -12.25 2.35
CA VAL A 480 -11.83 -12.74 1.20
C VAL A 480 -10.35 -12.81 1.58
N LEU A 481 -9.73 -13.95 1.27
CA LEU A 481 -8.28 -14.14 1.35
C LEU A 481 -7.67 -14.01 -0.04
N ILE A 482 -6.69 -13.13 -0.20
CA ILE A 482 -5.89 -13.01 -1.41
C ILE A 482 -4.49 -13.50 -1.06
N GLN A 483 -3.98 -14.51 -1.78
CA GLN A 483 -2.65 -15.06 -1.55
C GLN A 483 -1.87 -15.17 -2.85
N MET A 484 -0.58 -14.87 -2.82
CA MET A 484 0.27 -14.87 -4.01
C MET A 484 1.75 -14.94 -3.68
N ASP A 485 2.53 -15.37 -4.66
CA ASP A 485 3.96 -15.07 -4.72
C ASP A 485 4.20 -13.84 -5.59
N PHE A 486 5.34 -13.17 -5.44
CA PHE A 486 5.65 -12.00 -6.28
C PHE A 486 7.12 -11.90 -6.63
N GLY A 487 7.38 -11.41 -7.85
CA GLY A 487 8.69 -10.92 -8.27
C GLY A 487 8.74 -9.40 -8.08
N PHE A 488 9.81 -8.90 -7.46
CA PHE A 488 10.02 -7.46 -7.30
C PHE A 488 10.88 -6.89 -8.45
N PRO A 489 10.33 -6.05 -9.34
CA PRO A 489 11.09 -5.48 -10.45
C PRO A 489 12.13 -4.47 -9.94
N GLN A 490 13.41 -4.75 -10.15
CA GLN A 490 14.51 -3.94 -9.60
C GLN A 490 14.46 -2.47 -10.06
N HIS A 491 14.00 -2.21 -11.29
CA HIS A 491 13.94 -0.85 -11.84
C HIS A 491 13.00 0.07 -11.04
N LEU A 492 11.91 -0.45 -10.48
CA LEU A 492 10.96 0.34 -9.68
C LEU A 492 11.62 0.90 -8.42
N LEU A 493 12.41 0.09 -7.71
CA LEU A 493 13.14 0.55 -6.53
C LEU A 493 14.20 1.58 -6.90
N VAL A 494 14.96 1.35 -7.97
CA VAL A 494 16.03 2.27 -8.38
C VAL A 494 15.46 3.63 -8.79
N GLU A 495 14.36 3.65 -9.53
CA GLU A 495 13.67 4.90 -9.92
C GLU A 495 13.09 5.63 -8.70
N PHE A 496 12.47 4.88 -7.77
CA PHE A 496 11.97 5.42 -6.52
C PHE A 496 13.08 6.08 -5.68
N LEU A 497 14.21 5.37 -5.49
CA LEU A 497 15.32 5.87 -4.69
C LEU A 497 15.92 7.15 -5.28
N LYS A 498 16.09 7.22 -6.61
CA LYS A 498 16.54 8.44 -7.30
C LYS A 498 15.59 9.61 -7.05
N LYS A 499 14.29 9.42 -7.33
CA LYS A 499 13.29 10.49 -7.21
C LYS A 499 13.14 11.03 -5.79
N THR A 500 13.38 10.19 -4.78
CA THR A 500 13.09 10.52 -3.38
C THR A 500 14.30 11.02 -2.60
N LEU A 501 15.51 10.66 -3.04
CA LEU A 501 16.75 11.02 -2.35
C LEU A 501 17.53 12.15 -3.03
N ASP A 502 17.26 12.44 -4.30
CA ASP A 502 17.69 13.66 -5.00
C ASP A 502 16.87 14.88 -4.56
#